data_AF-A0A424MH62-F1
#
_entry.id   AF-A0A424MH62-F1
#
_cell.length_a   1.000
_cell.length_b   1.000
_cell.length_c   1.000
_cell.angle_alpha   90.00
_cell.angle_beta   90.00
_cell.angle_gamma   90.00
#
_symmetry.space_group_name_H-M   'P 1'
#
loop_
_entity.id
_entity.type
_entity.pdbx_description
1 polymer ?
#
loop_
_entity_poly.entity_id
_entity_poly.type
_entity_poly.pdbx_seq_one_letter_code
_entity_poly.pdbx_strand_id
1 'polypeptide(L)'
;METHKILFESLDKAEQHFEAGEIRLAQKLVNEVSRSMKAEGKVSNKLRHRFNFMSAQSRYFNDISSFATNPKRNEIIKEIEDLIAQPEENPKKQANKIHGLQTKWQLLDQSSKPAGREQWITFKNLTDKAWEPCAQYYEELKTLKIANAQQREKIIETLIQYTNNNSSKWPGLIDMSKYLSQTFQKWQSFAPVLDDDFKRLKEAYHQARKPINDAIKDQENRNYKTKEALIEKVKLINDEDAQSCIQKFKKIKSDYQNVGPAGKKNESLLWKKLNESADRFFEAEKSLANDELTLIKQLSDQLQKDSTPINAIKEQLKDINKTRKSPEFTKLQKDLKAYELKQLELMNANKLKTYQDLLSHLETNDDDNLIINKDIFKALHTPLYAGNNDELLECVVMLELIAKIDPPTSDKALRQKLSLEMLQNKFSGKSISNDEIKNLIIKFINNLQSKEINNDELKLWDRMNGVFKKIINQLP
;
A
#
# COMPACT_ATOMS: atom_id res chain seq x y z
N MET A 1 65.35 52.75 52.55
CA MET A 1 65.38 51.59 53.48
C MET A 1 64.05 50.85 53.47
N GLU A 2 62.92 51.55 53.46
CA GLU A 2 61.57 50.96 53.46
C GLU A 2 61.26 50.19 52.16
N THR A 3 61.68 50.69 51.00
CA THR A 3 61.52 50.00 49.70
C THR A 3 62.27 48.66 49.63
N HIS A 4 63.50 48.60 50.13
CA HIS A 4 64.27 47.36 50.21
C HIS A 4 63.59 46.30 51.10
N LYS A 5 62.95 46.70 52.20
CA LYS A 5 62.23 45.79 53.09
C LYS A 5 61.02 45.16 52.39
N ILE A 6 60.25 45.97 51.66
CA ILE A 6 59.11 45.52 50.86
C ILE A 6 59.54 44.53 49.77
N LEU A 7 60.68 44.77 49.10
CA LEU A 7 61.22 43.85 48.09
C LEU A 7 61.67 42.51 48.70
N PHE A 8 62.23 42.51 49.92
CA PHE A 8 62.56 41.27 50.63
C PHE A 8 61.29 40.49 51.01
N GLU A 9 60.29 41.15 51.59
CA GLU A 9 59.02 40.52 51.95
C GLU A 9 58.31 39.93 50.72
N SER A 10 58.43 40.58 49.55
CA SER A 10 57.89 40.05 48.29
C SER A 10 58.64 38.80 47.79
N LEU A 11 59.95 38.69 48.05
CA LEU A 11 60.73 37.50 47.72
C LEU A 11 60.45 36.35 48.70
N ASP A 12 60.22 36.65 49.97
CA ASP A 12 59.85 35.63 50.98
C ASP A 12 58.45 35.06 50.70
N LYS A 13 57.50 35.90 50.27
CA LYS A 13 56.21 35.44 49.75
C LYS A 13 56.36 34.58 48.49
N ALA A 14 57.26 34.94 47.59
CA ALA A 14 57.52 34.14 46.40
C ALA A 14 58.07 32.74 46.75
N GLU A 15 58.93 32.63 47.77
CA GLU A 15 59.43 31.35 48.27
C GLU A 15 58.30 30.49 48.83
N GLN A 16 57.42 31.06 49.66
CA GLN A 16 56.24 30.35 50.18
C GLN A 16 55.33 29.83 49.06
N HIS A 17 55.10 30.63 48.01
CA HIS A 17 54.34 30.20 46.84
C HIS A 17 55.06 29.10 46.05
N PHE A 18 56.40 29.10 45.96
CA PHE A 18 57.14 28.00 45.35
C PHE A 18 57.04 26.70 46.17
N GLU A 19 57.13 26.78 47.49
CA GLU A 19 56.98 25.63 48.40
C GLU A 19 55.55 25.06 48.39
N ALA A 20 54.54 25.93 48.26
CA ALA A 20 53.14 25.54 48.12
C ALA A 20 52.78 25.00 46.73
N GLY A 21 53.71 24.99 45.76
CA GLY A 21 53.47 24.54 44.39
C GLY A 21 52.75 25.55 43.49
N GLU A 22 52.51 26.77 43.96
CA GLU A 22 51.88 27.88 43.23
C GLU A 22 52.89 28.63 42.35
N ILE A 23 53.55 27.88 41.46
CA ILE A 23 54.73 28.31 40.68
C ILE A 23 54.49 29.63 39.93
N ARG A 24 53.32 29.82 39.32
CA ARG A 24 53.03 31.05 38.54
C ARG A 24 52.90 32.31 39.39
N LEU A 25 52.31 32.19 40.58
CA LEU A 25 52.18 33.32 41.51
C LEU A 25 53.55 33.71 42.03
N ALA A 26 54.38 32.72 42.39
CA ALA A 26 55.77 32.93 42.77
C ALA A 26 56.59 33.61 41.65
N GLN A 27 56.50 33.12 40.42
CA GLN A 27 57.21 33.69 39.27
C GLN A 27 56.79 35.14 38.96
N LYS A 28 55.50 35.47 39.14
CA LYS A 28 54.99 36.84 38.98
C LYS A 28 55.67 37.79 39.97
N LEU A 29 55.73 37.41 41.24
CA LEU A 29 56.39 38.19 42.30
C LEU A 29 57.89 38.37 42.02
N VAL A 30 58.59 37.30 41.60
CA VAL A 30 60.02 37.39 41.23
C VAL A 30 60.24 38.34 40.05
N ASN A 31 59.34 38.35 39.06
CA ASN A 31 59.42 39.26 37.91
C ASN A 31 59.12 40.72 38.29
N GLU A 32 58.17 40.95 39.18
CA GLU A 32 57.85 42.28 39.74
C GLU A 32 59.05 42.84 40.51
N VAL A 33 59.66 42.04 41.39
CA VAL A 33 60.89 42.41 42.10
C VAL A 33 62.03 42.70 41.12
N SER A 34 62.18 41.91 40.04
CA SER A 34 63.19 42.17 39.00
C SER A 34 63.02 43.55 38.33
N ARG A 35 61.77 43.94 38.04
CA ARG A 35 61.44 45.25 37.43
C ARG A 35 61.75 46.39 38.41
N SER A 36 61.35 46.25 39.66
CA SER A 36 61.61 47.25 40.71
C SER A 36 63.12 47.41 40.99
N MET A 37 63.87 46.30 41.06
CA MET A 37 65.33 46.34 41.22
C MET A 37 66.05 47.04 40.06
N LYS A 38 65.55 46.89 38.82
CA LYS A 38 66.09 47.61 37.65
C LYS A 38 65.77 49.11 37.69
N ALA A 39 64.63 49.50 38.25
CA ALA A 39 64.22 50.90 38.38
C ALA A 39 65.01 51.65 39.47
N GLU A 40 65.35 51.00 40.59
CA GLU A 40 66.08 51.62 41.70
C GLU A 40 67.62 51.70 41.48
N GLY A 41 68.18 50.90 40.58
CA GLY A 41 69.59 50.95 40.16
C GLY A 41 70.62 50.43 41.18
N LYS A 42 70.73 51.06 42.36
CA LYS A 42 71.65 50.63 43.45
C LYS A 42 70.91 49.80 44.50
N VAL A 43 71.18 48.49 44.50
CA VAL A 43 70.52 47.52 45.38
C VAL A 43 71.54 46.84 46.30
N SER A 44 71.16 46.57 47.55
CA SER A 44 72.02 45.86 48.53
C SER A 44 72.44 44.47 48.03
N ASN A 45 73.69 44.06 48.32
CA ASN A 45 74.20 42.73 47.97
C ASN A 45 73.33 41.60 48.54
N LYS A 46 72.80 41.76 49.76
CA LYS A 46 71.91 40.76 50.37
C LYS A 46 70.63 40.55 49.54
N LEU A 47 70.05 41.64 49.01
CA LEU A 47 68.85 41.59 48.18
C LEU A 47 69.15 40.99 46.80
N ARG A 48 70.31 41.32 46.23
CA ARG A 48 70.80 40.71 44.97
C ARG A 48 70.99 39.20 45.11
N HIS A 49 71.61 38.73 46.20
CA HIS A 49 71.77 37.29 46.43
C HIS A 49 70.42 36.57 46.59
N ARG A 50 69.48 37.14 47.36
CA ARG A 50 68.13 36.57 47.53
C ARG A 50 67.35 36.54 46.22
N PHE A 51 67.38 37.62 45.45
CA PHE A 51 66.78 37.68 44.13
C PHE A 51 67.39 36.65 43.17
N ASN A 52 68.72 36.50 43.15
CA ASN A 52 69.39 35.50 42.30
C ASN A 52 68.98 34.07 42.68
N PHE A 53 68.83 33.77 43.98
CA PHE A 53 68.34 32.47 44.45
C PHE A 53 66.90 32.20 44.00
N MET A 54 65.98 33.14 44.23
CA MET A 54 64.58 33.04 43.78
C MET A 54 64.46 33.01 42.24
N SER A 55 65.32 33.74 41.54
CA SER A 55 65.39 33.70 40.07
C SER A 55 65.93 32.36 39.56
N ALA A 56 66.88 31.72 40.26
CA ALA A 56 67.35 30.38 39.94
C ALA A 56 66.25 29.35 40.17
N GLN A 57 65.49 29.46 41.26
CA GLN A 57 64.34 28.61 41.55
C GLN A 57 63.22 28.77 40.50
N SER A 58 62.93 30.00 40.08
CA SER A 58 62.02 30.30 38.97
C SER A 58 62.45 29.62 37.66
N ARG A 59 63.76 29.65 37.34
CA ARG A 59 64.33 28.97 36.16
C ARG A 59 64.25 27.46 36.29
N TYR A 60 64.55 26.90 37.45
CA TYR A 60 64.44 25.47 37.72
C TYR A 60 63.03 24.93 37.46
N PHE A 61 61.99 25.62 37.95
CA PHE A 61 60.60 25.22 37.66
C PHE A 61 60.21 25.40 36.17
N ASN A 62 60.78 26.39 35.49
CA ASN A 62 60.63 26.51 34.04
C ASN A 62 61.27 25.32 33.31
N ASP A 63 62.45 24.88 33.73
CA ASP A 63 63.17 23.77 33.12
C ASP A 63 62.47 22.42 33.40
N ILE A 64 61.97 22.20 34.62
CA ILE A 64 61.12 21.04 34.95
C ILE A 64 59.84 21.03 34.12
N SER A 65 59.11 22.16 34.08
CA SER A 65 57.86 22.23 33.33
C SER A 65 58.11 22.02 31.83
N SER A 66 59.21 22.56 31.29
CA SER A 66 59.63 22.33 29.90
C SER A 66 60.00 20.87 29.66
N PHE A 67 60.72 20.23 30.58
CA PHE A 67 61.07 18.80 30.51
C PHE A 67 59.82 17.91 30.47
N ALA A 68 58.77 18.24 31.24
CA ALA A 68 57.52 17.49 31.25
C ALA A 68 56.60 17.77 30.05
N THR A 69 56.65 18.99 29.47
CA THR A 69 55.73 19.41 28.40
C THR A 69 56.30 19.28 26.99
N ASN A 70 57.62 19.38 26.81
CA ASN A 70 58.26 19.22 25.50
C ASN A 70 58.05 17.84 24.86
N PRO A 71 58.09 16.71 25.61
CA PRO A 71 57.73 15.41 25.06
C PRO A 71 56.28 15.36 24.57
N LYS A 72 55.35 15.92 25.35
CA LYS A 72 53.93 16.01 24.97
C LYS A 72 53.70 16.89 23.74
N ARG A 73 54.48 17.96 23.57
CA ARG A 73 54.47 18.78 22.34
C ARG A 73 54.96 17.99 21.13
N ASN A 74 56.00 17.18 21.30
CA ASN A 74 56.49 16.29 20.24
C ASN A 74 55.45 15.20 19.90
N GLU A 75 54.73 14.68 20.89
CA GLU A 75 53.59 13.77 20.66
C GLU A 75 52.49 14.45 19.85
N ILE A 76 52.13 15.70 20.16
CA ILE A 76 51.15 16.47 19.38
C ILE A 76 51.64 16.69 17.94
N ILE A 77 52.93 17.01 17.74
CA ILE A 77 53.52 17.15 16.40
C ILE A 77 53.38 15.83 15.63
N LYS A 78 53.73 14.70 16.27
CA LYS A 78 53.58 13.37 15.68
C LYS A 78 52.11 13.03 15.36
N GLU A 79 51.17 13.36 16.25
CA GLU A 79 49.72 13.19 16.00
C GLU A 79 49.26 13.98 14.74
N ILE A 80 49.85 15.15 14.47
CA ILE A 80 49.58 15.91 13.23
C ILE A 80 50.27 15.28 12.02
N GLU A 81 51.51 14.84 12.14
CA GLU A 81 52.23 14.14 11.05
C GLU A 81 51.48 12.86 10.63
N ASP A 82 51.00 12.09 11.61
CA ASP A 82 50.17 10.91 11.38
C ASP A 82 48.86 11.28 10.67
N LEU A 83 48.24 12.41 11.06
CA LEU A 83 47.03 12.93 10.41
C LEU A 83 47.27 13.40 8.96
N ILE A 84 48.48 13.88 8.63
CA ILE A 84 48.86 14.23 7.26
C ILE A 84 49.14 12.97 6.44
N ALA A 85 49.81 11.97 7.04
CA ALA A 85 50.13 10.71 6.39
C ALA A 85 48.87 9.86 6.13
N GLN A 86 47.90 9.93 7.03
CA GLN A 86 46.60 9.27 6.92
C GLN A 86 45.47 10.29 7.12
N PRO A 87 45.13 11.06 6.07
CA PRO A 87 44.02 11.99 6.12
C PRO A 87 42.70 11.29 6.45
N GLU A 88 41.81 11.98 7.15
CA GLU A 88 40.48 11.44 7.46
C GLU A 88 39.60 11.47 6.21
N GLU A 89 38.74 10.46 6.05
CA GLU A 89 37.76 10.41 4.94
C GLU A 89 36.81 11.61 4.92
N ASN A 90 36.56 12.24 6.08
CA ASN A 90 35.67 13.37 6.20
C ASN A 90 36.44 14.64 6.61
N PRO A 91 36.48 15.69 5.76
CA PRO A 91 37.14 16.96 6.06
C PRO A 91 36.68 17.61 7.38
N LYS A 92 35.43 17.40 7.80
CA LYS A 92 34.93 17.91 9.08
C LYS A 92 35.55 17.20 10.29
N LYS A 93 35.77 15.88 10.19
CA LYS A 93 36.43 15.11 11.25
C LYS A 93 37.89 15.52 11.37
N GLN A 94 38.57 15.72 10.24
CA GLN A 94 39.94 16.24 10.20
C GLN A 94 40.04 17.62 10.86
N ALA A 95 39.14 18.55 10.50
CA ALA A 95 39.08 19.87 11.11
C ALA A 95 38.90 19.83 12.65
N ASN A 96 38.00 18.97 13.14
CA ASN A 96 37.79 18.80 14.58
C ASN A 96 39.03 18.22 15.29
N LYS A 97 39.72 17.26 14.69
CA LYS A 97 40.98 16.71 15.22
C LYS A 97 42.06 17.79 15.30
N ILE A 98 42.22 18.58 14.23
CA ILE A 98 43.16 19.70 14.20
C ILE A 98 42.85 20.71 15.32
N HIS A 99 41.59 21.11 15.50
CA HIS A 99 41.21 21.99 16.60
C HIS A 99 41.45 21.38 17.98
N GLY A 100 41.25 20.07 18.14
CA GLY A 100 41.58 19.35 19.36
C GLY A 100 43.09 19.43 19.67
N LEU A 101 43.94 19.23 18.67
CA LEU A 101 45.41 19.29 18.79
C LEU A 101 45.88 20.72 19.09
N GLN A 102 45.30 21.73 18.43
CA GLN A 102 45.54 23.15 18.73
C GLN A 102 45.14 23.50 20.17
N THR A 103 44.00 22.99 20.65
CA THR A 103 43.54 23.21 22.03
C THR A 103 44.49 22.55 23.03
N LYS A 104 44.90 21.29 22.79
CA LYS A 104 45.92 20.60 23.61
C LYS A 104 47.23 21.39 23.66
N TRP A 105 47.69 21.89 22.51
CA TRP A 105 48.91 22.70 22.42
C TRP A 105 48.78 24.01 23.22
N GLN A 106 47.67 24.73 23.05
CA GLN A 106 47.39 25.95 23.82
C GLN A 106 47.35 25.71 25.32
N LEU A 107 46.79 24.58 25.78
CA LEU A 107 46.78 24.20 27.19
C LEU A 107 48.19 23.93 27.74
N LEU A 108 49.08 23.33 26.94
CA LEU A 108 50.48 23.12 27.33
C LEU A 108 51.24 24.45 27.44
N ASP A 109 51.04 25.37 26.50
CA ASP A 109 51.61 26.72 26.55
C ASP A 109 51.02 27.57 27.68
N GLN A 110 49.75 27.32 28.05
CA GLN A 110 49.10 27.94 29.20
C GLN A 110 49.44 27.26 30.53
N SER A 111 50.12 26.11 30.59
CA SER A 111 50.46 25.45 31.85
C SER A 111 51.96 25.39 32.12
N SER A 112 52.79 25.74 31.13
CA SER A 112 54.26 25.68 31.20
C SER A 112 54.93 26.84 30.47
N LYS A 113 56.27 26.81 30.39
CA LYS A 113 57.01 27.68 29.48
C LYS A 113 56.54 27.44 28.03
N PRO A 114 56.29 28.49 27.22
CA PRO A 114 55.92 28.32 25.82
C PRO A 114 56.92 27.47 25.04
N ALA A 115 56.42 26.81 24.00
CA ALA A 115 57.24 26.03 23.09
C ALA A 115 58.45 26.83 22.54
N GLY A 116 59.55 26.12 22.28
CA GLY A 116 60.68 26.71 21.56
C GLY A 116 60.26 27.17 20.16
N ARG A 117 60.97 28.16 19.62
CA ARG A 117 60.66 28.74 18.29
C ARG A 117 60.59 27.67 17.20
N GLU A 118 61.52 26.72 17.20
CA GLU A 118 61.56 25.63 16.22
C GLU A 118 60.34 24.70 16.33
N GLN A 119 60.02 24.23 17.54
CA GLN A 119 58.85 23.36 17.78
C GLN A 119 57.54 24.04 17.38
N TRP A 120 57.39 25.35 17.68
CA TRP A 120 56.22 26.12 17.27
C TRP A 120 56.10 26.27 15.76
N ILE A 121 57.20 26.59 15.07
CA ILE A 121 57.21 26.71 13.60
C ILE A 121 56.84 25.38 12.95
N THR A 122 57.42 24.27 13.43
CA THR A 122 57.10 22.92 12.93
C THR A 122 55.63 22.58 13.14
N PHE A 123 55.12 22.76 14.37
CA PHE A 123 53.70 22.54 14.67
C PHE A 123 52.78 23.38 13.78
N LYS A 124 53.08 24.67 13.61
CA LYS A 124 52.28 25.58 12.78
C LYS A 124 52.27 25.14 11.31
N ASN A 125 53.44 24.88 10.71
CA ASN A 125 53.53 24.49 9.31
C ASN A 125 52.82 23.16 9.03
N LEU A 126 52.95 22.18 9.94
CA LEU A 126 52.24 20.91 9.83
C LEU A 126 50.73 21.09 10.02
N THR A 127 50.31 21.95 10.94
CA THR A 127 48.89 22.27 11.15
C THR A 127 48.28 22.94 9.91
N ASP A 128 49.00 23.89 9.31
CA ASP A 128 48.57 24.58 8.08
C ASP A 128 48.43 23.57 6.94
N LYS A 129 49.42 22.68 6.76
CA LYS A 129 49.37 21.59 5.77
C LYS A 129 48.22 20.59 6.02
N ALA A 130 47.99 20.22 7.27
CA ALA A 130 46.88 19.34 7.65
C ALA A 130 45.51 20.00 7.41
N TRP A 131 45.44 21.34 7.42
CA TRP A 131 44.22 22.11 7.21
C TRP A 131 43.90 22.36 5.73
N GLU A 132 44.88 22.33 4.81
CA GLU A 132 44.66 22.59 3.38
C GLU A 132 43.46 21.83 2.76
N PRO A 133 43.27 20.51 3.00
CA PRO A 133 42.11 19.80 2.46
C PRO A 133 40.78 20.27 3.07
N CYS A 134 40.81 20.66 4.35
CA CYS A 134 39.64 21.22 5.04
C CYS A 134 39.28 22.59 4.45
N ALA A 135 40.28 23.43 4.20
CA ALA A 135 40.10 24.75 3.61
C ALA A 135 39.46 24.67 2.21
N GLN A 136 39.97 23.78 1.36
CA GLN A 136 39.39 23.53 0.03
C GLN A 136 37.93 23.09 0.12
N TYR A 137 37.62 22.11 0.98
CA TYR A 137 36.24 21.65 1.19
C TYR A 137 35.30 22.78 1.65
N TYR A 138 35.72 23.63 2.59
CA TYR A 138 34.88 24.73 3.07
C TYR A 138 34.70 25.84 2.03
N GLU A 139 35.71 26.12 1.19
CA GLU A 139 35.58 27.04 0.06
C GLU A 139 34.64 26.48 -1.02
N GLU A 140 34.74 25.20 -1.36
CA GLU A 140 33.78 24.52 -2.24
C GLU A 140 32.36 24.56 -1.67
N LEU A 141 32.20 24.30 -0.37
CA LEU A 141 30.90 24.40 0.29
C LEU A 141 30.35 25.83 0.28
N LYS A 142 31.22 26.83 0.46
CA LYS A 142 30.85 28.25 0.41
C LYS A 142 30.42 28.66 -1.00
N THR A 143 31.19 28.30 -2.02
CA THR A 143 30.83 28.55 -3.43
C THR A 143 29.50 27.88 -3.79
N LEU A 144 29.26 26.65 -3.35
CA LEU A 144 27.97 25.97 -3.50
C LEU A 144 26.82 26.73 -2.81
N LYS A 145 27.03 27.20 -1.56
CA LYS A 145 26.03 27.97 -0.82
C LYS A 145 25.68 29.30 -1.51
N ILE A 146 26.68 29.98 -2.09
CA ILE A 146 26.49 31.21 -2.87
C ILE A 146 25.70 30.90 -4.16
N ALA A 147 26.06 29.83 -4.87
CA ALA A 147 25.32 29.39 -6.05
C ALA A 147 23.86 29.03 -5.73
N ASN A 148 23.62 28.33 -4.61
CA ASN A 148 22.27 28.02 -4.13
C ASN A 148 21.47 29.28 -3.79
N ALA A 149 22.11 30.28 -3.17
CA ALA A 149 21.48 31.57 -2.87
C ALA A 149 21.02 32.28 -4.15
N GLN A 150 21.87 32.32 -5.19
CA GLN A 150 21.51 32.87 -6.50
C GLN A 150 20.35 32.12 -7.17
N GLN A 151 20.29 30.78 -7.06
CA GLN A 151 19.16 30.01 -7.60
C GLN A 151 17.87 30.30 -6.84
N ARG A 152 17.94 30.51 -5.51
CA ARG A 152 16.80 30.95 -4.71
C ARG A 152 16.32 32.35 -5.08
N GLU A 153 17.22 33.28 -5.39
CA GLU A 153 16.86 34.61 -5.90
C GLU A 153 16.11 34.50 -7.23
N LYS A 154 16.60 33.69 -8.18
CA LYS A 154 15.89 33.42 -9.43
C LYS A 154 14.50 32.85 -9.21
N ILE A 155 14.34 31.93 -8.24
CA ILE A 155 13.02 31.41 -7.89
C ILE A 155 12.09 32.53 -7.41
N ILE A 156 12.58 33.42 -6.56
CA ILE A 156 11.82 34.59 -6.08
C ILE A 156 11.41 35.49 -7.25
N GLU A 157 12.34 35.80 -8.15
CA GLU A 157 12.07 36.58 -9.35
C GLU A 157 10.99 35.94 -10.23
N THR A 158 11.04 34.61 -10.43
CA THR A 158 10.01 33.91 -11.22
C THR A 158 8.63 33.97 -10.56
N LEU A 159 8.54 33.93 -9.22
CA LEU A 159 7.28 34.10 -8.49
C LEU A 159 6.72 35.53 -8.66
N ILE A 160 7.59 36.53 -8.62
CA ILE A 160 7.22 37.94 -8.84
C ILE A 160 6.75 38.14 -10.28
N GLN A 161 7.48 37.63 -11.28
CA GLN A 161 7.09 37.69 -12.68
C GLN A 161 5.75 36.98 -12.94
N TYR A 162 5.56 35.79 -12.36
CA TYR A 162 4.28 35.07 -12.45
C TYR A 162 3.14 35.91 -11.89
N THR A 163 3.35 36.57 -10.75
CA THR A 163 2.36 37.48 -10.15
C THR A 163 2.05 38.65 -11.06
N ASN A 164 3.08 39.34 -11.57
CA ASN A 164 2.88 40.51 -12.43
C ASN A 164 2.11 40.15 -13.71
N ASN A 165 2.47 39.05 -14.36
CA ASN A 165 1.86 38.59 -15.61
C ASN A 165 0.39 38.15 -15.43
N ASN A 166 0.02 37.64 -14.25
CA ASN A 166 -1.31 37.09 -13.99
C ASN A 166 -2.20 37.99 -13.11
N SER A 167 -1.67 39.13 -12.63
CA SER A 167 -2.36 40.02 -11.70
C SER A 167 -3.73 40.52 -12.20
N SER A 168 -3.90 40.68 -13.51
CA SER A 168 -5.17 41.09 -14.14
C SER A 168 -6.18 39.94 -14.26
N LYS A 169 -5.70 38.71 -14.47
CA LYS A 169 -6.53 37.51 -14.59
C LYS A 169 -5.74 36.28 -14.14
N TRP A 170 -5.99 35.88 -12.90
CA TRP A 170 -5.38 34.69 -12.33
C TRP A 170 -5.82 33.40 -13.05
N PRO A 171 -4.91 32.43 -13.23
CA PRO A 171 -5.25 31.09 -13.71
C PRO A 171 -6.20 30.33 -12.77
N GLY A 172 -6.56 29.10 -13.13
CA GLY A 172 -7.37 28.25 -12.26
C GLY A 172 -6.67 27.93 -10.94
N LEU A 173 -7.46 27.76 -9.87
CA LEU A 173 -6.98 27.43 -8.52
C LEU A 173 -6.01 26.25 -8.50
N ILE A 174 -6.32 25.19 -9.25
CA ILE A 174 -5.50 23.98 -9.34
C ILE A 174 -4.14 24.30 -9.96
N ASP A 175 -4.09 25.09 -11.02
CA ASP A 175 -2.86 25.48 -11.71
C ASP A 175 -1.97 26.34 -10.83
N MET A 176 -2.55 27.32 -10.14
CA MET A 176 -1.82 28.17 -9.19
C MET A 176 -1.26 27.35 -8.02
N SER A 177 -2.05 26.42 -7.48
CA SER A 177 -1.63 25.52 -6.40
C SER A 177 -0.50 24.60 -6.84
N LYS A 178 -0.60 24.04 -8.06
CA LYS A 178 0.44 23.21 -8.67
C LYS A 178 1.73 23.99 -8.88
N TYR A 179 1.63 25.21 -9.40
CA TYR A 179 2.77 26.10 -9.61
C TYR A 179 3.50 26.42 -8.29
N LEU A 180 2.76 26.76 -7.22
CA LEU A 180 3.36 26.99 -5.90
C LEU A 180 4.04 25.73 -5.34
N SER A 181 3.41 24.56 -5.51
CA SER A 181 3.97 23.29 -5.03
C SER A 181 5.28 22.94 -5.76
N GLN A 182 5.32 23.08 -7.09
CA GLN A 182 6.53 22.84 -7.88
C GLN A 182 7.64 23.85 -7.54
N THR A 183 7.28 25.11 -7.34
CA THR A 183 8.24 26.15 -6.97
C THR A 183 8.83 25.92 -5.58
N PHE A 184 8.01 25.43 -4.64
CA PHE A 184 8.47 25.03 -3.31
C PHE A 184 9.44 23.84 -3.36
N GLN A 185 9.18 22.84 -4.21
CA GLN A 185 10.12 21.73 -4.40
C GLN A 185 11.48 22.21 -4.92
N LYS A 186 11.49 23.11 -5.91
CA LYS A 186 12.73 23.74 -6.42
C LYS A 186 13.43 24.55 -5.33
N TRP A 187 12.67 25.29 -4.52
CA TRP A 187 13.23 26.04 -3.40
C TRP A 187 13.94 25.14 -2.38
N GLN A 188 13.36 23.97 -2.10
CA GLN A 188 13.94 22.99 -1.18
C GLN A 188 15.22 22.33 -1.73
N SER A 189 15.35 22.14 -3.04
CA SER A 189 16.56 21.51 -3.62
C SER A 189 17.80 22.39 -3.53
N PHE A 190 17.66 23.72 -3.46
CA PHE A 190 18.79 24.65 -3.33
C PHE A 190 19.06 24.99 -1.86
N ALA A 191 19.42 23.99 -1.07
CA ALA A 191 19.85 24.11 0.33
C ALA A 191 21.16 23.32 0.54
N PRO A 192 22.12 23.79 1.37
CA PRO A 192 22.10 24.96 2.24
C PRO A 192 22.50 26.27 1.53
N VAL A 193 22.27 27.40 2.20
CA VAL A 193 22.75 28.75 1.84
C VAL A 193 23.59 29.33 2.98
N LEU A 194 24.21 30.49 2.79
CA LEU A 194 24.90 31.21 3.87
C LEU A 194 23.88 31.73 4.90
N ASP A 195 24.30 31.87 6.16
CA ASP A 195 23.41 32.27 7.26
C ASP A 195 22.88 33.70 7.07
N ASP A 196 23.72 34.61 6.54
CA ASP A 196 23.35 35.99 6.21
C ASP A 196 22.25 36.04 5.13
N ASP A 197 22.34 35.17 4.12
CA ASP A 197 21.35 35.08 3.04
C ASP A 197 20.07 34.37 3.48
N PHE A 198 20.15 33.44 4.43
CA PHE A 198 19.03 32.58 4.79
C PHE A 198 17.79 33.37 5.22
N LYS A 199 17.95 34.34 6.13
CA LYS A 199 16.84 35.16 6.63
C LYS A 199 16.25 36.03 5.52
N ARG A 200 17.10 36.77 4.80
CA ARG A 200 16.72 37.65 3.69
C ARG A 200 15.94 36.89 2.61
N LEU A 201 16.47 35.77 2.13
CA LEU A 201 15.85 34.97 1.08
C LEU A 201 14.52 34.35 1.54
N LYS A 202 14.45 33.86 2.79
CA LYS A 202 13.21 33.29 3.34
C LYS A 202 12.08 34.32 3.40
N GLU A 203 12.37 35.53 3.83
CA GLU A 203 11.40 36.63 3.88
C GLU A 203 10.96 37.06 2.47
N ALA A 204 11.92 37.23 1.55
CA ALA A 204 11.63 37.58 0.16
C ALA A 204 10.77 36.52 -0.54
N TYR A 205 11.07 35.22 -0.35
CA TYR A 205 10.25 34.12 -0.85
C TYR A 205 8.83 34.13 -0.28
N HIS A 206 8.70 34.41 1.02
CA HIS A 206 7.40 34.53 1.66
C HIS A 206 6.56 35.68 1.08
N GLN A 207 7.18 36.83 0.83
CA GLN A 207 6.51 37.98 0.23
C GLN A 207 6.11 37.69 -1.22
N ALA A 208 7.00 37.09 -2.02
CA ALA A 208 6.73 36.79 -3.43
C ALA A 208 5.58 35.79 -3.64
N ARG A 209 5.41 34.80 -2.75
CA ARG A 209 4.29 33.84 -2.85
C ARG A 209 2.96 34.38 -2.33
N LYS A 210 2.95 35.47 -1.56
CA LYS A 210 1.75 35.96 -0.86
C LYS A 210 0.61 36.31 -1.82
N PRO A 211 0.82 37.07 -2.91
CA PRO A 211 -0.25 37.42 -3.85
C PRO A 211 -0.92 36.19 -4.50
N ILE A 212 -0.14 35.17 -4.86
CA ILE A 212 -0.65 33.93 -5.46
C ILE A 212 -1.52 33.17 -4.44
N ASN A 213 -1.09 33.09 -3.17
CA ASN A 213 -1.87 32.46 -2.12
C ASN A 213 -3.17 33.21 -1.83
N ASP A 214 -3.14 34.55 -1.85
CA ASP A 214 -4.32 35.37 -1.64
C ASP A 214 -5.31 35.22 -2.81
N ALA A 215 -4.83 35.15 -4.05
CA ALA A 215 -5.66 34.84 -5.22
C ALA A 215 -6.31 33.43 -5.14
N ILE A 216 -5.57 32.43 -4.67
CA ILE A 216 -6.12 31.08 -4.41
C ILE A 216 -7.26 31.17 -3.38
N LYS A 217 -7.06 31.85 -2.26
CA LYS A 217 -8.09 32.01 -1.21
C LYS A 217 -9.31 32.76 -1.74
N ASP A 218 -9.12 33.78 -2.55
CA ASP A 218 -10.23 34.52 -3.15
C ASP A 218 -11.06 33.65 -4.08
N GLN A 219 -10.41 32.80 -4.87
CA GLN A 219 -11.11 31.84 -5.72
C GLN A 219 -11.80 30.74 -4.91
N GLU A 220 -11.17 30.22 -3.84
CA GLU A 220 -11.81 29.29 -2.89
C GLU A 220 -13.07 29.90 -2.28
N ASN A 221 -13.02 31.18 -1.87
CA ASN A 221 -14.16 31.89 -1.30
C ASN A 221 -15.28 32.14 -2.33
N ARG A 222 -14.95 32.43 -3.59
CA ARG A 222 -15.95 32.54 -4.68
C ARG A 222 -16.62 31.20 -4.95
N ASN A 223 -15.83 30.13 -5.00
CA ASN A 223 -16.32 28.76 -5.16
C ASN A 223 -17.22 28.35 -4.00
N TYR A 224 -16.84 28.70 -2.77
CA TYR A 224 -17.64 28.49 -1.56
C TYR A 224 -19.02 29.12 -1.70
N LYS A 225 -19.10 30.41 -2.00
CA LYS A 225 -20.38 31.15 -2.14
C LYS A 225 -21.25 30.56 -3.26
N THR A 226 -20.62 30.19 -4.38
CA THR A 226 -21.34 29.57 -5.51
C THR A 226 -21.93 28.21 -5.11
N LYS A 227 -21.14 27.38 -4.42
CA LYS A 227 -21.59 26.09 -3.90
C LYS A 227 -22.69 26.22 -2.86
N GLU A 228 -22.58 27.20 -1.97
CA GLU A 228 -23.62 27.52 -0.98
C GLU A 228 -24.93 27.92 -1.67
N ALA A 229 -24.87 28.81 -2.68
CA ALA A 229 -26.04 29.19 -3.46
C ALA A 229 -26.67 28.00 -4.21
N LEU A 230 -25.86 27.05 -4.71
CA LEU A 230 -26.37 25.82 -5.31
C LEU A 230 -27.07 24.93 -4.29
N ILE A 231 -26.53 24.79 -3.07
CA ILE A 231 -27.19 24.05 -1.99
C ILE A 231 -28.52 24.70 -1.62
N GLU A 232 -28.59 26.02 -1.52
CA GLU A 232 -29.86 26.72 -1.28
C GLU A 232 -30.87 26.47 -2.42
N LYS A 233 -30.43 26.44 -3.68
CA LYS A 233 -31.31 26.01 -4.79
C LYS A 233 -31.83 24.59 -4.62
N VAL A 234 -31.02 23.65 -4.13
CA VAL A 234 -31.48 22.28 -3.82
C VAL A 234 -32.58 22.32 -2.75
N LYS A 235 -32.39 23.11 -1.69
CA LYS A 235 -33.39 23.24 -0.61
C LYS A 235 -34.72 23.83 -1.07
N LEU A 236 -34.73 24.64 -2.13
CA LEU A 236 -35.94 25.22 -2.70
C LEU A 236 -36.68 24.30 -3.69
N ILE A 237 -36.12 23.15 -4.07
CA ILE A 237 -36.83 22.20 -4.94
C ILE A 237 -38.01 21.59 -4.17
N ASN A 238 -39.23 21.87 -4.62
CA ASN A 238 -40.46 21.34 -4.04
C ASN A 238 -41.48 21.06 -5.17
N ASP A 239 -41.16 20.11 -6.06
CA ASP A 239 -42.13 19.64 -7.06
C ASP A 239 -42.92 18.44 -6.51
N GLU A 240 -44.15 18.25 -6.97
CA GLU A 240 -45.00 17.12 -6.58
C GLU A 240 -44.46 15.76 -7.08
N ASP A 241 -43.72 15.77 -8.20
CA ASP A 241 -43.07 14.57 -8.75
C ASP A 241 -41.64 14.41 -8.21
N ALA A 242 -41.42 13.30 -7.49
CA ALA A 242 -40.11 12.92 -6.97
C ALA A 242 -39.06 12.72 -8.08
N GLN A 243 -39.45 12.23 -9.26
CA GLN A 243 -38.51 12.03 -10.37
C GLN A 243 -38.02 13.35 -10.95
N SER A 244 -38.91 14.33 -11.12
CA SER A 244 -38.56 15.71 -11.47
C SER A 244 -37.60 16.34 -10.46
N CYS A 245 -37.84 16.18 -9.15
CA CYS A 245 -36.95 16.66 -8.10
C CYS A 245 -35.55 16.04 -8.21
N ILE A 246 -35.46 14.73 -8.42
CA ILE A 246 -34.19 14.00 -8.59
C ILE A 246 -33.43 14.51 -9.82
N GLN A 247 -34.12 14.77 -10.95
CA GLN A 247 -33.48 15.29 -12.16
C GLN A 247 -32.91 16.70 -11.95
N LYS A 248 -33.68 17.59 -11.30
CA LYS A 248 -33.22 18.94 -10.95
C LYS A 248 -32.01 18.89 -10.00
N PHE A 249 -32.05 18.02 -8.98
CA PHE A 249 -30.92 17.79 -8.10
C PHE A 249 -29.68 17.28 -8.84
N LYS A 250 -29.83 16.31 -9.75
CA LYS A 250 -28.70 15.79 -10.56
C LYS A 250 -28.01 16.89 -11.37
N LYS A 251 -28.79 17.81 -11.96
CA LYS A 251 -28.25 18.97 -12.67
C LYS A 251 -27.46 19.88 -11.73
N ILE A 252 -28.04 20.26 -10.59
CA ILE A 252 -27.35 21.09 -9.59
C ILE A 252 -26.10 20.40 -9.03
N LYS A 253 -26.13 19.09 -8.83
CA LYS A 253 -24.98 18.29 -8.39
C LYS A 253 -23.86 18.32 -9.41
N SER A 254 -24.17 18.25 -10.71
CA SER A 254 -23.17 18.40 -11.77
C SER A 254 -22.59 19.82 -11.77
N ASP A 255 -23.42 20.85 -11.68
CA ASP A 255 -22.97 22.24 -11.58
C ASP A 255 -22.08 22.45 -10.35
N TYR A 256 -22.44 21.87 -9.20
CA TYR A 256 -21.66 21.93 -7.96
C TYR A 256 -20.26 21.32 -8.12
N GLN A 257 -20.16 20.20 -8.84
CA GLN A 257 -18.88 19.55 -9.12
C GLN A 257 -18.02 20.39 -10.08
N ASN A 258 -18.63 21.08 -11.03
CA ASN A 258 -17.94 21.90 -12.03
C ASN A 258 -17.40 23.23 -11.48
N VAL A 259 -17.92 23.75 -10.35
CA VAL A 259 -17.43 25.00 -9.72
C VAL A 259 -15.96 24.90 -9.26
N GLY A 260 -15.48 23.69 -8.97
CA GLY A 260 -14.12 23.47 -8.46
C GLY A 260 -14.03 23.58 -6.93
N PRO A 261 -12.82 23.47 -6.34
CA PRO A 261 -12.64 23.31 -4.89
C PRO A 261 -12.89 24.62 -4.12
N ALA A 262 -13.50 24.51 -2.93
CA ALA A 262 -13.78 25.63 -2.01
C ALA A 262 -12.94 25.60 -0.72
N GLY A 263 -11.76 24.95 -0.79
CA GLY A 263 -10.87 24.71 0.35
C GLY A 263 -11.17 23.40 1.10
N LYS A 264 -10.11 22.74 1.60
CA LYS A 264 -10.19 21.38 2.19
C LYS A 264 -11.20 21.24 3.34
N LYS A 265 -11.29 22.25 4.21
CA LYS A 265 -12.20 22.22 5.37
C LYS A 265 -13.66 22.41 4.97
N ASN A 266 -13.91 23.35 4.06
CA ASN A 266 -15.27 23.72 3.66
C ASN A 266 -15.89 22.68 2.73
N GLU A 267 -15.10 22.01 1.90
CA GLU A 267 -15.59 21.04 0.91
C GLU A 267 -16.36 19.89 1.57
N SER A 268 -15.84 19.34 2.67
CA SER A 268 -16.52 18.27 3.43
C SER A 268 -17.86 18.75 4.01
N LEU A 269 -17.89 19.95 4.57
CA LEU A 269 -19.10 20.53 5.16
C LEU A 269 -20.17 20.82 4.10
N LEU A 270 -19.78 21.43 2.98
CA LEU A 270 -20.68 21.74 1.86
C LEU A 270 -21.22 20.45 1.21
N TRP A 271 -20.38 19.44 1.04
CA TRP A 271 -20.80 18.14 0.51
C TRP A 271 -21.83 17.47 1.42
N LYS A 272 -21.61 17.50 2.74
CA LYS A 272 -22.58 16.99 3.72
C LYS A 272 -23.92 17.72 3.61
N LYS A 273 -23.91 19.06 3.64
CA LYS A 273 -25.11 19.89 3.49
C LYS A 273 -25.86 19.63 2.18
N LEU A 274 -25.14 19.43 1.07
CA LEU A 274 -25.73 19.13 -0.24
C LEU A 274 -26.50 17.79 -0.21
N ASN A 275 -25.90 16.75 0.35
CA ASN A 275 -26.53 15.43 0.44
C ASN A 275 -27.70 15.43 1.44
N GLU A 276 -27.55 16.04 2.62
CA GLU A 276 -28.64 16.19 3.60
C GLU A 276 -29.85 16.91 2.98
N SER A 277 -29.60 17.92 2.13
CA SER A 277 -30.67 18.63 1.41
C SER A 277 -31.34 17.79 0.31
N ALA A 278 -30.66 16.73 -0.16
CA ALA A 278 -31.13 15.86 -1.24
C ALA A 278 -31.78 14.55 -0.75
N ASP A 279 -31.54 14.13 0.50
CA ASP A 279 -32.05 12.87 1.06
C ASP A 279 -33.57 12.74 0.92
N ARG A 280 -34.30 13.86 1.08
CA ARG A 280 -35.76 13.92 0.93
C ARG A 280 -36.27 13.48 -0.44
N PHE A 281 -35.49 13.66 -1.51
CA PHE A 281 -35.91 13.27 -2.86
C PHE A 281 -35.80 11.77 -3.11
N PHE A 282 -34.99 11.07 -2.31
CA PHE A 282 -34.72 9.64 -2.47
C PHE A 282 -35.41 8.78 -1.40
N GLU A 283 -36.16 9.39 -0.48
CA GLU A 283 -36.83 8.68 0.61
C GLU A 283 -37.87 7.65 0.10
N ALA A 284 -38.68 8.05 -0.88
CA ALA A 284 -39.64 7.14 -1.52
C ALA A 284 -38.95 6.00 -2.28
N GLU A 285 -37.86 6.27 -3.03
CA GLU A 285 -37.09 5.22 -3.72
C GLU A 285 -36.40 4.28 -2.73
N LYS A 286 -35.93 4.81 -1.60
CA LYS A 286 -35.28 4.04 -0.53
C LYS A 286 -36.28 3.14 0.19
N SER A 287 -37.50 3.62 0.45
CA SER A 287 -38.59 2.80 1.01
C SER A 287 -38.92 1.64 0.08
N LEU A 288 -39.19 1.93 -1.20
CA LEU A 288 -39.50 0.89 -2.19
C LEU A 288 -38.38 -0.15 -2.34
N ALA A 289 -37.12 0.29 -2.33
CA ALA A 289 -35.98 -0.64 -2.37
C ALA A 289 -35.90 -1.49 -1.09
N ASN A 290 -36.23 -0.94 0.07
CA ASN A 290 -36.27 -1.71 1.32
C ASN A 290 -37.41 -2.74 1.30
N ASP A 291 -38.58 -2.35 0.80
CA ASP A 291 -39.73 -3.25 0.66
C ASP A 291 -39.40 -4.41 -0.30
N GLU A 292 -38.79 -4.14 -1.46
CA GLU A 292 -38.28 -5.18 -2.35
C GLU A 292 -37.26 -6.11 -1.66
N LEU A 293 -36.35 -5.58 -0.83
CA LEU A 293 -35.40 -6.41 -0.07
C LEU A 293 -36.09 -7.29 0.98
N THR A 294 -37.14 -6.80 1.64
CA THR A 294 -37.93 -7.63 2.57
C THR A 294 -38.65 -8.75 1.83
N LEU A 295 -39.19 -8.47 0.64
CA LEU A 295 -39.81 -9.47 -0.22
C LEU A 295 -38.79 -10.53 -0.68
N ILE A 296 -37.57 -10.13 -1.09
CA ILE A 296 -36.50 -11.09 -1.46
C ILE A 296 -36.18 -12.03 -0.30
N LYS A 297 -36.10 -11.52 0.93
CA LYS A 297 -35.86 -12.35 2.11
C LYS A 297 -37.01 -13.33 2.35
N GLN A 298 -38.26 -12.87 2.25
CA GLN A 298 -39.43 -13.74 2.37
C GLN A 298 -39.45 -14.84 1.30
N LEU A 299 -39.15 -14.51 0.05
CA LEU A 299 -39.04 -15.49 -1.04
C LEU A 299 -37.92 -16.51 -0.80
N SER A 300 -36.78 -16.06 -0.25
CA SER A 300 -35.69 -16.95 0.14
C SER A 300 -36.11 -17.92 1.24
N ASP A 301 -36.87 -17.47 2.24
CA ASP A 301 -37.37 -18.32 3.31
C ASP A 301 -38.44 -19.29 2.82
N GLN A 302 -39.30 -18.86 1.89
CA GLN A 302 -40.31 -19.72 1.26
C GLN A 302 -39.68 -20.83 0.43
N LEU A 303 -38.58 -20.54 -0.27
CA LEU A 303 -37.79 -21.53 -1.01
C LEU A 303 -37.15 -22.57 -0.09
N GLN A 304 -36.66 -22.16 1.09
CA GLN A 304 -36.04 -23.09 2.05
C GLN A 304 -37.07 -24.02 2.73
N LYS A 305 -38.32 -23.57 2.87
CA LYS A 305 -39.39 -24.31 3.55
C LYS A 305 -40.23 -25.18 2.61
N ASP A 306 -39.89 -25.25 1.32
CA ASP A 306 -40.67 -25.92 0.27
C ASP A 306 -42.17 -25.55 0.28
N SER A 307 -42.52 -24.38 0.79
CA SER A 307 -43.90 -24.02 1.12
C SER A 307 -44.69 -23.47 -0.08
N THR A 308 -44.01 -23.13 -1.17
CA THR A 308 -44.65 -22.51 -2.35
C THR A 308 -44.06 -23.08 -3.64
N PRO A 309 -44.87 -23.22 -4.71
CA PRO A 309 -44.37 -23.66 -6.00
C PRO A 309 -43.30 -22.71 -6.55
N ILE A 310 -42.19 -23.26 -7.09
CA ILE A 310 -41.07 -22.51 -7.68
C ILE A 310 -41.56 -21.48 -8.71
N ASN A 311 -42.57 -21.83 -9.50
CA ASN A 311 -43.13 -20.95 -10.52
C ASN A 311 -43.74 -19.67 -9.93
N ALA A 312 -44.39 -19.76 -8.76
CA ALA A 312 -44.95 -18.60 -8.08
C ALA A 312 -43.83 -17.68 -7.54
N ILE A 313 -42.75 -18.25 -7.00
CA ILE A 313 -41.56 -17.49 -6.58
C ILE A 313 -40.91 -16.78 -7.77
N LYS A 314 -40.82 -17.44 -8.93
CA LYS A 314 -40.27 -16.87 -10.16
C LYS A 314 -41.13 -15.73 -10.73
N GLU A 315 -42.45 -15.80 -10.60
CA GLU A 315 -43.32 -14.70 -11.01
C GLU A 315 -43.12 -13.47 -10.14
N GLN A 316 -43.10 -13.61 -8.82
CA GLN A 316 -42.86 -12.49 -7.90
C GLN A 316 -41.47 -11.87 -8.06
N LEU A 317 -40.48 -12.66 -8.48
CA LEU A 317 -39.14 -12.18 -8.83
C LEU A 317 -39.09 -11.27 -10.07
N LYS A 318 -40.06 -11.35 -10.98
CA LYS A 318 -40.09 -10.49 -12.18
C LYS A 318 -40.41 -9.04 -11.83
N ASP A 319 -41.21 -8.85 -10.78
CA ASP A 319 -41.69 -7.54 -10.33
C ASP A 319 -40.62 -6.74 -9.58
N ILE A 320 -39.57 -7.41 -9.10
CA ILE A 320 -38.40 -6.77 -8.48
C ILE A 320 -37.56 -6.09 -9.55
N ASN A 321 -37.43 -4.76 -9.46
CA ASN A 321 -36.71 -3.98 -10.47
C ASN A 321 -35.56 -3.14 -9.88
N LYS A 322 -35.73 -2.55 -8.69
CA LYS A 322 -34.72 -1.63 -8.11
C LYS A 322 -33.56 -2.37 -7.46
N THR A 323 -33.79 -3.57 -6.94
CA THR A 323 -32.82 -4.35 -6.14
C THR A 323 -32.23 -5.56 -6.89
N ARG A 324 -32.40 -5.67 -8.22
CA ARG A 324 -31.85 -6.80 -9.02
C ARG A 324 -30.34 -7.00 -8.90
N LYS A 325 -29.58 -5.95 -8.57
CA LYS A 325 -28.12 -6.01 -8.38
C LYS A 325 -27.71 -6.33 -6.94
N SER A 326 -28.67 -6.53 -6.04
CA SER A 326 -28.37 -6.83 -4.64
C SER A 326 -27.75 -8.22 -4.51
N PRO A 327 -26.85 -8.42 -3.53
CA PRO A 327 -26.31 -9.74 -3.23
C PRO A 327 -27.42 -10.72 -2.84
N GLU A 328 -28.48 -10.26 -2.17
CA GLU A 328 -29.65 -11.06 -1.79
C GLU A 328 -30.40 -11.60 -3.01
N PHE A 329 -30.66 -10.75 -4.03
CA PHE A 329 -31.31 -11.18 -5.27
C PHE A 329 -30.47 -12.22 -6.02
N THR A 330 -29.16 -11.96 -6.12
CA THR A 330 -28.22 -12.88 -6.79
C THR A 330 -28.15 -14.22 -6.07
N LYS A 331 -28.19 -14.20 -4.73
CA LYS A 331 -28.21 -15.41 -3.91
C LYS A 331 -29.49 -16.21 -4.15
N LEU A 332 -30.66 -15.57 -4.06
CA LEU A 332 -31.95 -16.21 -4.31
C LEU A 332 -32.01 -16.85 -5.71
N GLN A 333 -31.46 -16.18 -6.73
CA GLN A 333 -31.43 -16.73 -8.09
C GLN A 333 -30.54 -17.99 -8.20
N LYS A 334 -29.41 -18.03 -7.48
CA LYS A 334 -28.55 -19.22 -7.41
C LYS A 334 -29.25 -20.36 -6.66
N ASP A 335 -29.88 -20.04 -5.53
CA ASP A 335 -30.59 -21.00 -4.70
C ASP A 335 -31.76 -21.63 -5.47
N LEU A 336 -32.50 -20.84 -6.27
CA LEU A 336 -33.55 -21.35 -7.16
C LEU A 336 -33.02 -22.33 -8.19
N LYS A 337 -31.90 -22.01 -8.85
CA LYS A 337 -31.28 -22.92 -9.84
C LYS A 337 -30.80 -24.22 -9.19
N ALA A 338 -30.22 -24.14 -7.99
CA ALA A 338 -29.78 -25.31 -7.25
C ALA A 338 -30.98 -26.18 -6.83
N TYR A 339 -32.08 -25.56 -6.40
CA TYR A 339 -33.31 -26.27 -6.06
C TYR A 339 -33.93 -26.97 -7.28
N GLU A 340 -33.96 -26.31 -8.44
CA GLU A 340 -34.43 -26.92 -9.71
C GLU A 340 -33.56 -28.11 -10.13
N LEU A 341 -32.24 -27.99 -10.01
CA LEU A 341 -31.33 -29.09 -10.30
C LEU A 341 -31.59 -30.28 -9.37
N LYS A 342 -31.76 -30.04 -8.07
CA LYS A 342 -32.07 -31.08 -7.08
C LYS A 342 -33.41 -31.76 -7.37
N GLN A 343 -34.44 -31.00 -7.76
CA GLN A 343 -35.74 -31.56 -8.14
C GLN A 343 -35.63 -32.40 -9.43
N LEU A 344 -34.86 -31.95 -10.42
CA LEU A 344 -34.60 -32.71 -11.64
C LEU A 344 -33.82 -34.00 -11.37
N GLU A 345 -32.81 -33.95 -10.51
CA GLU A 345 -32.06 -35.14 -10.08
C GLU A 345 -32.96 -36.15 -9.36
N LEU A 346 -33.86 -35.69 -8.49
CA LEU A 346 -34.83 -36.55 -7.82
C LEU A 346 -35.83 -37.18 -8.81
N MET A 347 -36.34 -36.40 -9.76
CA MET A 347 -37.20 -36.91 -10.84
C MET A 347 -36.48 -37.95 -11.71
N ASN A 348 -35.22 -37.69 -12.08
CA ASN A 348 -34.41 -38.60 -12.86
C ASN A 348 -34.06 -39.88 -12.08
N ALA A 349 -33.80 -39.78 -10.77
CA ALA A 349 -33.57 -40.95 -9.92
C ALA A 349 -34.83 -41.82 -9.80
N ASN A 350 -36.00 -41.20 -9.62
CA ASN A 350 -37.28 -41.92 -9.61
C ASN A 350 -37.56 -42.57 -10.97
N LYS A 351 -37.39 -41.83 -12.07
CA LYS A 351 -37.53 -42.36 -13.43
C LYS A 351 -36.59 -43.54 -13.67
N LEU A 352 -35.33 -43.42 -13.29
CA LEU A 352 -34.35 -44.50 -13.45
C LEU A 352 -34.77 -45.75 -12.69
N LYS A 353 -35.23 -45.60 -11.44
CA LYS A 353 -35.71 -46.71 -10.62
C LYS A 353 -36.90 -47.41 -11.28
N THR A 354 -37.89 -46.64 -11.74
CA THR A 354 -39.04 -47.17 -12.48
C THR A 354 -38.64 -48.00 -13.70
N TYR A 355 -37.60 -47.58 -14.44
CA TYR A 355 -37.11 -48.32 -15.60
C TYR A 355 -36.27 -49.56 -15.24
N GLN A 356 -35.55 -49.55 -14.12
CA GLN A 356 -34.79 -50.71 -13.64
C GLN A 356 -35.70 -51.81 -13.12
N ASP A 357 -36.82 -51.42 -12.50
CA ASP A 357 -37.81 -52.32 -11.89
C ASP A 357 -38.84 -52.86 -12.92
N LEU A 358 -38.73 -52.54 -14.22
CA LEU A 358 -39.72 -52.93 -15.26
C LEU A 358 -40.02 -54.42 -15.28
N LEU A 359 -39.00 -55.26 -15.19
CA LEU A 359 -39.17 -56.72 -15.25
C LEU A 359 -39.81 -57.29 -13.97
N SER A 360 -39.64 -56.63 -12.83
CA SER A 360 -40.31 -57.01 -11.58
C SER A 360 -41.83 -56.78 -11.64
N HIS A 361 -42.29 -55.98 -12.59
CA HIS A 361 -43.72 -55.75 -12.85
C HIS A 361 -44.37 -56.79 -13.78
N LEU A 362 -43.61 -57.75 -14.32
CA LEU A 362 -44.20 -58.87 -15.07
C LEU A 362 -45.02 -59.81 -14.15
N GLU A 363 -44.70 -59.87 -12.86
CA GLU A 363 -45.31 -60.77 -11.88
C GLU A 363 -46.51 -60.16 -11.13
N THR A 364 -46.63 -58.83 -11.11
CA THR A 364 -47.62 -58.09 -10.29
C THR A 364 -48.73 -57.49 -11.15
N ASN A 365 -49.99 -57.61 -10.71
CA ASN A 365 -51.16 -56.99 -11.36
C ASN A 365 -51.49 -55.60 -10.75
N ASP A 366 -50.56 -54.99 -10.01
CA ASP A 366 -50.79 -53.68 -9.36
C ASP A 366 -50.55 -52.55 -10.36
N ASP A 367 -51.66 -52.02 -10.89
CA ASP A 367 -51.70 -51.12 -12.05
C ASP A 367 -51.59 -49.62 -11.73
N ASP A 368 -51.61 -49.19 -10.47
CA ASP A 368 -52.14 -47.85 -10.20
C ASP A 368 -51.17 -46.66 -10.24
N ASN A 369 -49.86 -46.78 -10.45
CA ASN A 369 -48.97 -45.59 -10.42
C ASN A 369 -47.65 -45.62 -11.22
N LEU A 370 -47.49 -46.52 -12.20
CA LEU A 370 -46.27 -46.55 -12.99
C LEU A 370 -46.25 -45.46 -14.08
N ILE A 371 -45.42 -44.43 -13.90
CA ILE A 371 -45.18 -43.39 -14.90
C ILE A 371 -44.21 -43.93 -15.96
N ILE A 372 -44.71 -44.80 -16.84
CA ILE A 372 -43.97 -45.38 -17.97
C ILE A 372 -44.72 -45.10 -19.27
N ASN A 373 -44.00 -45.11 -20.38
CA ASN A 373 -44.59 -45.04 -21.70
C ASN A 373 -45.68 -46.12 -21.92
N LYS A 374 -46.83 -45.71 -22.45
CA LYS A 374 -48.03 -46.55 -22.64
C LYS A 374 -47.76 -47.81 -23.49
N ASP A 375 -46.84 -47.76 -24.45
CA ASP A 375 -46.56 -48.88 -25.32
C ASP A 375 -45.68 -49.93 -24.62
N ILE A 376 -44.72 -49.47 -23.79
CA ILE A 376 -43.91 -50.36 -22.94
C ILE A 376 -44.80 -51.03 -21.90
N PHE A 377 -45.70 -50.27 -21.27
CA PHE A 377 -46.68 -50.80 -20.33
C PHE A 377 -47.51 -51.93 -20.96
N LYS A 378 -48.08 -51.73 -22.15
CA LYS A 378 -48.81 -52.79 -22.88
C LYS A 378 -47.96 -54.03 -23.14
N ALA A 379 -46.71 -53.86 -23.52
CA ALA A 379 -45.80 -54.98 -23.77
C ALA A 379 -45.49 -55.78 -22.49
N LEU A 380 -45.46 -55.15 -21.31
CA LEU A 380 -45.29 -55.85 -20.02
C LEU A 380 -46.53 -56.69 -19.65
N HIS A 381 -47.74 -56.22 -19.95
CA HIS A 381 -48.98 -56.94 -19.60
C HIS A 381 -49.36 -58.03 -20.60
N THR A 382 -49.05 -57.86 -21.88
CA THR A 382 -49.28 -58.87 -22.93
C THR A 382 -48.02 -59.14 -23.77
N PRO A 383 -46.95 -59.68 -23.18
CA PRO A 383 -45.74 -60.05 -23.90
C PRO A 383 -45.98 -61.26 -24.82
N LEU A 384 -45.30 -61.25 -25.98
CA LEU A 384 -45.43 -62.31 -26.99
C LEU A 384 -44.66 -63.59 -26.66
N TYR A 385 -43.68 -63.51 -25.75
CA TYR A 385 -42.76 -64.58 -25.35
C TYR A 385 -42.21 -65.42 -26.52
N ALA A 386 -41.63 -64.77 -27.53
CA ALA A 386 -41.11 -65.45 -28.70
C ALA A 386 -39.87 -66.33 -28.42
N GLY A 387 -39.20 -66.14 -27.27
CA GLY A 387 -38.08 -66.99 -26.82
C GLY A 387 -36.82 -66.92 -27.69
N ASN A 388 -36.54 -65.77 -28.31
CA ASN A 388 -35.41 -65.60 -29.21
C ASN A 388 -34.21 -64.93 -28.53
N ASN A 389 -33.26 -65.75 -28.06
CA ASN A 389 -32.06 -65.30 -27.35
C ASN A 389 -31.15 -64.39 -28.20
N ASP A 390 -31.09 -64.60 -29.52
CA ASP A 390 -30.28 -63.77 -30.41
C ASP A 390 -30.86 -62.35 -30.53
N GLU A 391 -32.19 -62.23 -30.57
CA GLU A 391 -32.88 -60.93 -30.58
C GLU A 391 -32.76 -60.19 -29.25
N LEU A 392 -32.78 -60.91 -28.11
CA LEU A 392 -32.52 -60.31 -26.80
C LEU A 392 -31.12 -59.70 -26.72
N LEU A 393 -30.10 -60.47 -27.17
CA LEU A 393 -28.72 -60.01 -27.20
C LEU A 393 -28.53 -58.83 -28.17
N GLU A 394 -29.20 -58.87 -29.34
CA GLU A 394 -29.20 -57.77 -30.30
C GLU A 394 -29.78 -56.48 -29.71
N CYS A 395 -30.90 -56.56 -28.96
CA CYS A 395 -31.49 -55.40 -28.29
C CYS A 395 -30.54 -54.77 -27.26
N VAL A 396 -29.89 -55.61 -26.44
CA VAL A 396 -28.97 -55.17 -25.38
C VAL A 396 -27.73 -54.51 -25.98
N VAL A 397 -27.11 -55.12 -26.99
CA VAL A 397 -25.93 -54.59 -27.66
C VAL A 397 -26.25 -53.29 -28.41
N MET A 398 -27.44 -53.20 -29.03
CA MET A 398 -27.90 -51.97 -29.67
C MET A 398 -28.08 -50.84 -28.65
N LEU A 399 -28.69 -51.11 -27.49
CA LEU A 399 -28.85 -50.14 -26.41
C LEU A 399 -27.49 -49.71 -25.81
N GLU A 400 -26.53 -50.63 -25.66
CA GLU A 400 -25.16 -50.32 -25.24
C GLU A 400 -24.46 -49.38 -26.23
N LEU A 401 -24.59 -49.62 -27.53
CA LEU A 401 -24.05 -48.74 -28.57
C LEU A 401 -24.70 -47.34 -28.54
N ILE A 402 -26.02 -47.25 -28.33
CA ILE A 402 -26.74 -45.98 -28.14
C ILE A 402 -26.19 -45.23 -26.91
N ALA A 403 -25.95 -45.95 -25.80
CA ALA A 403 -25.39 -45.42 -24.56
C ALA A 403 -23.88 -45.18 -24.57
N LYS A 404 -23.18 -45.49 -25.67
CA LYS A 404 -21.72 -45.46 -25.81
C LYS A 404 -21.03 -46.28 -24.71
N ILE A 405 -21.60 -47.44 -24.39
CA ILE A 405 -20.98 -48.48 -23.57
C ILE A 405 -20.38 -49.49 -24.55
N ASP A 406 -19.13 -49.87 -24.34
CA ASP A 406 -18.50 -50.92 -25.14
C ASP A 406 -19.10 -52.28 -24.75
N PRO A 407 -19.75 -53.01 -25.68
CA PRO A 407 -20.22 -54.36 -25.41
C PRO A 407 -19.05 -55.30 -25.06
N PRO A 408 -19.30 -56.39 -24.31
CA PRO A 408 -18.29 -57.39 -23.96
C PRO A 408 -17.57 -57.96 -25.19
N THR A 409 -16.34 -58.45 -24.99
CA THR A 409 -15.52 -59.02 -26.08
C THR A 409 -16.14 -60.23 -26.75
N SER A 410 -17.04 -60.95 -26.07
CA SER A 410 -17.84 -62.04 -26.64
C SER A 410 -18.74 -61.57 -27.79
N ASP A 411 -19.19 -60.31 -27.75
CA ASP A 411 -20.24 -59.79 -28.65
C ASP A 411 -19.63 -59.00 -29.83
N LYS A 412 -18.31 -59.15 -30.07
CA LYS A 412 -17.54 -58.34 -31.03
C LYS A 412 -18.10 -58.37 -32.45
N ALA A 413 -18.53 -59.54 -32.93
CA ALA A 413 -19.09 -59.68 -34.28
C ALA A 413 -20.44 -58.95 -34.42
N LEU A 414 -21.33 -59.11 -33.42
CA LEU A 414 -22.63 -58.46 -33.37
C LEU A 414 -22.48 -56.94 -33.25
N ARG A 415 -21.55 -56.48 -32.41
CA ARG A 415 -21.17 -55.07 -32.28
C ARG A 415 -20.75 -54.46 -33.62
N GLN A 416 -19.89 -55.14 -34.39
CA GLN A 416 -19.43 -54.65 -35.69
C GLN A 416 -20.58 -54.53 -36.70
N LYS A 417 -21.47 -55.53 -36.76
CA LYS A 417 -22.66 -55.53 -37.60
C LYS A 417 -23.59 -54.35 -37.25
N LEU A 418 -23.98 -54.23 -35.99
CA LEU A 418 -24.89 -53.18 -35.52
C LEU A 418 -24.28 -51.77 -35.65
N SER A 419 -22.97 -51.63 -35.45
CA SER A 419 -22.27 -50.34 -35.64
C SER A 419 -22.31 -49.88 -37.10
N LEU A 420 -22.17 -50.80 -38.06
CA LEU A 420 -22.30 -50.50 -39.49
C LEU A 420 -23.73 -50.10 -39.86
N GLU A 421 -24.72 -50.79 -39.29
CA GLU A 421 -26.15 -50.48 -39.49
C GLU A 421 -26.51 -49.10 -38.92
N MET A 422 -26.06 -48.77 -37.70
CA MET A 422 -26.24 -47.43 -37.12
C MET A 422 -25.56 -46.33 -37.96
N LEU A 423 -24.41 -46.63 -38.55
CA LEU A 423 -23.68 -45.70 -39.42
C LEU A 423 -24.43 -45.47 -40.73
N GLN A 424 -24.98 -46.52 -41.35
CA GLN A 424 -25.87 -46.41 -42.52
C GLN A 424 -27.14 -45.62 -42.20
N ASN A 425 -27.77 -45.86 -41.05
CA ASN A 425 -28.96 -45.14 -40.60
C ASN A 425 -28.67 -43.64 -40.40
N LYS A 426 -27.49 -43.27 -39.88
CA LYS A 426 -27.05 -41.87 -39.81
C LYS A 426 -26.89 -41.23 -41.19
N PHE A 427 -26.33 -41.93 -42.18
CA PHE A 427 -26.20 -41.41 -43.55
C PHE A 427 -27.54 -41.26 -44.27
N SER A 428 -28.56 -42.03 -43.90
CA SER A 428 -29.93 -41.90 -44.45
C SER A 428 -30.79 -40.83 -43.74
N GLY A 429 -30.23 -40.09 -42.78
CA GLY A 429 -30.92 -39.01 -42.06
C GLY A 429 -31.86 -39.49 -40.95
N LYS A 430 -31.88 -40.79 -40.62
CA LYS A 430 -32.63 -41.31 -39.46
C LYS A 430 -31.84 -41.07 -38.18
N SER A 431 -32.36 -40.21 -37.31
CA SER A 431 -31.80 -39.98 -35.98
C SER A 431 -32.37 -40.97 -34.96
N ILE A 432 -31.51 -41.51 -34.09
CA ILE A 432 -31.92 -42.35 -32.98
C ILE A 432 -32.88 -41.56 -32.09
N SER A 433 -34.15 -41.94 -32.09
CA SER A 433 -35.22 -41.26 -31.39
C SER A 433 -35.56 -41.98 -30.08
N ASN A 434 -36.24 -41.28 -29.17
CA ASN A 434 -36.80 -41.91 -27.97
C ASN A 434 -37.72 -43.10 -28.32
N ASP A 435 -38.32 -43.10 -29.52
CA ASP A 435 -39.12 -44.21 -30.03
C ASP A 435 -38.27 -45.44 -30.40
N GLU A 436 -37.01 -45.29 -30.83
CA GLU A 436 -36.13 -46.44 -31.07
C GLU A 436 -35.75 -47.13 -29.77
N ILE A 437 -35.40 -46.36 -28.72
CA ILE A 437 -35.12 -46.91 -27.39
C ILE A 437 -36.36 -47.60 -26.82
N LYS A 438 -37.53 -46.97 -26.96
CA LYS A 438 -38.83 -47.56 -26.61
C LYS A 438 -39.06 -48.90 -27.32
N ASN A 439 -38.86 -48.94 -28.63
CA ASN A 439 -39.07 -50.15 -29.44
C ASN A 439 -38.10 -51.27 -29.08
N LEU A 440 -36.84 -50.95 -28.74
CA LEU A 440 -35.86 -51.94 -28.28
C LEU A 440 -36.24 -52.53 -26.91
N ILE A 441 -36.76 -51.72 -25.99
CA ILE A 441 -37.28 -52.21 -24.69
C ILE A 441 -38.48 -53.13 -24.92
N ILE A 442 -39.42 -52.74 -25.79
CA ILE A 442 -40.59 -53.57 -26.15
C ILE A 442 -40.15 -54.88 -26.83
N LYS A 443 -39.21 -54.81 -27.77
CA LYS A 443 -38.66 -55.98 -28.48
C LYS A 443 -37.97 -56.93 -27.50
N PHE A 444 -37.26 -56.40 -26.50
CA PHE A 444 -36.66 -57.21 -25.45
C PHE A 444 -37.73 -57.95 -24.63
N ILE A 445 -38.75 -57.24 -24.14
CA ILE A 445 -39.85 -57.83 -23.35
C ILE A 445 -40.58 -58.93 -24.14
N ASN A 446 -40.88 -58.69 -25.42
CA ASN A 446 -41.61 -59.64 -26.27
C ASN A 446 -40.83 -60.91 -26.62
N ASN A 447 -39.50 -60.89 -26.52
CA ASN A 447 -38.63 -62.02 -26.87
C ASN A 447 -38.16 -62.85 -25.66
N LEU A 448 -38.61 -62.50 -24.45
CA LEU A 448 -38.39 -63.32 -23.25
C LEU A 448 -38.94 -64.74 -23.47
N GLN A 449 -38.35 -65.74 -22.82
CA GLN A 449 -38.78 -67.14 -22.98
C GLN A 449 -40.10 -67.45 -22.28
N SER A 450 -40.34 -66.84 -21.13
CA SER A 450 -41.56 -67.04 -20.35
C SER A 450 -41.76 -65.90 -19.36
N LYS A 451 -42.84 -65.98 -18.57
CA LYS A 451 -43.10 -65.06 -17.47
C LYS A 451 -42.04 -65.15 -16.36
N GLU A 452 -41.42 -66.31 -16.16
CA GLU A 452 -40.28 -66.49 -15.25
C GLU A 452 -38.98 -66.23 -16.02
N ILE A 453 -38.22 -65.22 -15.58
CA ILE A 453 -36.99 -64.77 -16.24
C ILE A 453 -35.83 -65.68 -15.84
N ASN A 454 -35.13 -66.24 -16.83
CA ASN A 454 -34.01 -67.13 -16.57
C ASN A 454 -32.72 -66.36 -16.20
N ASN A 455 -31.71 -67.07 -15.70
CA ASN A 455 -30.44 -66.47 -15.26
C ASN A 455 -29.65 -65.76 -16.37
N ASP A 456 -29.84 -66.14 -17.64
CA ASP A 456 -29.13 -65.52 -18.76
C ASP A 456 -29.85 -64.25 -19.24
N GLU A 457 -31.19 -64.23 -19.22
CA GLU A 457 -32.02 -63.05 -19.44
C GLU A 457 -31.80 -62.00 -18.33
N LEU A 458 -31.65 -62.42 -17.07
CA LEU A 458 -31.31 -61.50 -15.96
C LEU A 458 -29.95 -60.83 -16.17
N LYS A 459 -28.92 -61.56 -16.64
CA LYS A 459 -27.60 -60.97 -16.97
C LYS A 459 -27.70 -59.95 -18.11
N LEU A 460 -28.55 -60.22 -19.10
CA LEU A 460 -28.82 -59.29 -20.19
C LEU A 460 -29.59 -58.04 -19.72
N TRP A 461 -30.53 -58.21 -18.79
CA TRP A 461 -31.24 -57.10 -18.16
C TRP A 461 -30.33 -56.24 -17.28
N ASP A 462 -29.39 -56.83 -16.55
CA ASP A 462 -28.39 -56.09 -15.76
C ASP A 462 -27.52 -55.19 -16.64
N ARG A 463 -27.19 -55.64 -17.85
CA ARG A 463 -26.51 -54.81 -18.86
C ARG A 463 -27.40 -53.63 -19.29
N MET A 464 -28.68 -53.86 -19.53
CA MET A 464 -29.66 -52.80 -19.83
C MET A 464 -29.84 -51.81 -18.67
N ASN A 465 -29.81 -52.27 -17.41
CA ASN A 465 -29.82 -51.41 -16.23
C ASN A 465 -28.61 -50.47 -16.19
N GLY A 466 -27.44 -50.95 -16.63
CA GLY A 466 -26.24 -50.14 -16.84
C GLY A 466 -26.41 -49.09 -17.95
N VAL A 467 -27.15 -49.42 -19.00
CA VAL A 467 -27.51 -48.50 -20.10
C VAL A 467 -28.47 -47.42 -19.62
N PHE A 468 -29.57 -47.77 -18.95
CA PHE A 468 -30.59 -46.82 -18.47
C PHE A 468 -30.00 -45.68 -17.61
N LYS A 469 -28.96 -45.97 -16.82
CA LYS A 469 -28.20 -44.96 -16.06
C LYS A 469 -27.57 -43.88 -16.95
N LYS A 470 -27.09 -44.23 -18.14
CA LYS A 470 -26.43 -43.30 -19.08
C LYS A 470 -27.41 -42.58 -20.00
N ILE A 471 -28.56 -43.18 -20.30
CA ILE A 471 -29.55 -42.64 -21.23
C ILE A 471 -30.83 -42.14 -20.56
N ILE A 472 -30.79 -41.83 -19.26
CA ILE A 472 -31.96 -41.42 -18.46
C ILE A 472 -32.79 -40.28 -19.10
N ASN A 473 -32.12 -39.31 -19.72
CA ASN A 473 -32.76 -38.18 -20.41
C ASN A 473 -33.42 -38.56 -21.76
N GLN A 474 -33.10 -39.73 -22.30
CA GLN A 474 -33.62 -40.28 -23.56
C GLN A 474 -34.63 -41.41 -23.33
N LEU A 475 -34.76 -41.89 -22.09
CA LEU A 475 -35.81 -42.85 -21.74
C LEU A 475 -37.18 -42.22 -22.03
N PRO A 476 -38.11 -42.98 -22.60
CA PRO A 476 -39.39 -42.46 -23.09
C PRO A 476 -40.37 -42.04 -22.00
#